data_AF-A6H1J7-F1
#
_entry.id   AF-A6H1J7-F1
#
_cell.length_a   1.000
_cell.length_b   1.000
_cell.length_c   1.000
_cell.angle_alpha   90.00
_cell.angle_beta   90.00
_cell.angle_gamma   90.00
#
_symmetry.space_group_name_H-M   'P 1'
#
loop_
_entity.id
_entity.type
_entity.pdbx_description
1 polymer ?
#
loop_
_entity_poly.entity_id
_entity_poly.type
_entity_poly.pdbx_seq_one_letter_code
_entity_poly.pdbx_strand_id
1 'polypeptide(L)'
;MNKIRYYSYTRTLGNILGKTRKQEKTEEKIMSGFRLYSIELDNKIISTQRIELINNFDSKFENYFTLIIGNNGTGKSRMLSEIARFFNKLNSQEIQPNLFKDSTFQYNFAPSKIIAVTNSISDKFPIDQSFRTSRNSTHEFYHRDFNYNYLGTRNRINSFSNKALMNRALEIVFESYSQFDVSRNYRHIFDYLNYEPVIKLNYRLDSSYFEKIKEISPQTLSNYVEESSANRFAYRNESLINIVKERANDLCSFILDKLYYQKTENELTINFSEKNIGRIHRDNSLYSENVYEYELINILRRIGLIRTFEIQVYKKGGTPFNFSEASSGEANILSTLLSLVPLLKDNSLILIDEPEISLHPLWQSKYMTLSRKVCKLKS
;
A
#
# COMPACT_ATOMS: atom_id res chain seq x y z
N MET A 1 -31.40 -18.32 -3.60
CA MET A 1 -30.00 -17.88 -3.42
C MET A 1 -29.14 -18.48 -4.52
N ASN A 2 -28.58 -17.65 -5.41
CA ASN A 2 -27.62 -18.13 -6.41
C ASN A 2 -26.37 -18.65 -5.70
N LYS A 3 -26.04 -19.93 -5.88
CA LYS A 3 -24.92 -20.62 -5.22
C LYS A 3 -23.59 -19.95 -5.58
N ILE A 4 -22.85 -19.48 -4.58
CA ILE A 4 -21.42 -19.19 -4.72
C ILE A 4 -20.70 -20.53 -4.93
N ARG A 5 -19.75 -20.59 -5.86
CA ARG A 5 -18.91 -21.77 -6.08
C ARG A 5 -17.47 -21.42 -5.68
N TYR A 6 -16.91 -22.24 -4.81
CA TYR A 6 -15.55 -22.04 -4.30
C TYR A 6 -14.61 -22.94 -5.05
N TYR A 7 -13.46 -22.40 -5.48
CA TYR A 7 -12.40 -23.18 -6.08
C TYR A 7 -11.08 -22.83 -5.38
N SER A 8 -10.59 -23.78 -4.62
CA SER A 8 -9.23 -23.85 -4.09
C SER A 8 -8.33 -24.43 -5.19
N TYR A 9 -7.26 -23.71 -5.55
CA TYR A 9 -6.39 -24.09 -6.66
C TYR A 9 -4.92 -23.95 -6.26
N THR A 10 -4.26 -25.08 -6.00
CA THR A 10 -2.81 -25.20 -5.92
C THR A 10 -2.26 -25.63 -7.26
N ARG A 11 -1.35 -24.84 -7.84
CA ARG A 11 -0.54 -25.27 -8.98
C ARG A 11 0.92 -25.18 -8.57
N THR A 12 1.48 -26.33 -8.24
CA THR A 12 2.92 -26.53 -8.04
C THR A 12 3.61 -26.23 -9.38
N LEU A 13 4.34 -25.13 -9.47
CA LEU A 13 5.35 -24.99 -10.53
C LEU A 13 6.56 -25.77 -10.03
N GLY A 14 6.73 -26.97 -10.58
CA GLY A 14 7.88 -27.81 -10.32
C GLY A 14 9.17 -27.05 -10.58
N ASN A 15 10.08 -27.08 -9.60
CA ASN A 15 11.45 -26.66 -9.79
C ASN A 15 12.08 -27.52 -10.89
N ILE A 16 12.27 -26.95 -12.08
CA ILE A 16 13.35 -27.38 -12.97
C ILE A 16 14.61 -26.75 -12.39
N LEU A 17 15.26 -27.47 -11.48
CA LEU A 17 16.69 -27.40 -11.16
C LEU A 17 16.94 -28.47 -10.08
N GLY A 18 17.48 -29.61 -10.52
CA GLY A 18 17.80 -30.72 -9.64
C GLY A 18 18.91 -30.35 -8.66
N LYS A 19 18.67 -30.58 -7.37
CA LYS A 19 19.74 -30.87 -6.41
C LYS A 19 19.31 -31.97 -5.45
N THR A 20 20.22 -32.93 -5.33
CA THR A 20 20.20 -34.20 -4.60
C THR A 20 20.07 -34.04 -3.09
N ARG A 21 19.30 -34.94 -2.47
CA ARG A 21 19.18 -35.17 -1.03
C ARG A 21 20.54 -35.39 -0.36
N LYS A 22 20.71 -34.81 0.83
CA LYS A 22 21.20 -35.55 2.02
C LYS A 22 20.53 -34.99 3.27
N GLN A 23 20.07 -35.92 4.10
CA GLN A 23 19.36 -35.71 5.36
C GLN A 23 20.32 -35.30 6.46
N GLU A 24 19.96 -34.30 7.26
CA GLU A 24 20.28 -34.28 8.68
C GLU A 24 19.00 -33.94 9.46
N LYS A 25 18.68 -34.82 10.41
CA LYS A 25 17.54 -34.72 11.32
C LYS A 25 17.98 -33.92 12.54
N THR A 26 17.36 -32.77 12.74
CA THR A 26 17.24 -32.12 14.04
C THR A 26 15.80 -31.67 14.20
N GLU A 27 15.22 -31.93 15.36
CA GLU A 27 13.84 -31.62 15.72
C GLU A 27 13.61 -30.11 15.86
N GLU A 28 13.65 -29.38 14.74
CA GLU A 28 12.92 -28.13 14.64
C GLU A 28 11.45 -28.47 14.43
N LYS A 29 10.59 -27.99 15.33
CA LYS A 29 9.15 -28.01 15.16
C LYS A 29 8.82 -27.11 13.96
N ILE A 30 8.88 -27.66 12.74
CA ILE A 30 8.67 -26.93 11.49
C ILE A 30 7.25 -26.35 11.49
N MET A 31 7.08 -25.08 11.85
CA MET A 31 5.78 -24.44 11.96
C MET A 31 5.20 -24.21 10.56
N SER A 32 4.04 -24.81 10.27
CA SER A 32 3.25 -24.49 9.08
C SER A 32 2.86 -23.01 9.08
N GLY A 33 2.86 -22.34 7.92
CA GLY A 33 2.42 -20.94 7.82
C GLY A 33 0.93 -20.75 8.12
N PHE A 34 0.47 -19.49 8.20
CA PHE A 34 -0.94 -19.14 8.46
C PHE A 34 -1.89 -19.83 7.47
N ARG A 35 -3.01 -20.35 7.99
CA ARG A 35 -4.08 -20.99 7.21
C ARG A 35 -5.45 -20.66 7.79
N LEU A 36 -6.33 -20.15 6.92
CA LEU A 36 -7.77 -20.09 7.15
C LEU A 36 -8.41 -21.28 6.45
N TYR A 37 -8.91 -22.24 7.24
CA TYR A 37 -9.41 -23.52 6.76
C TYR A 37 -10.85 -23.44 6.27
N SER A 38 -11.73 -22.88 7.09
CA SER A 38 -13.13 -22.70 6.73
C SER A 38 -13.74 -21.52 7.46
N ILE A 39 -14.78 -20.94 6.89
CA ILE A 39 -15.57 -19.87 7.50
C ILE A 39 -17.06 -20.17 7.40
N GLU A 40 -17.80 -19.74 8.39
CA GLU A 40 -19.26 -19.66 8.38
C GLU A 40 -19.60 -18.30 8.98
N LEU A 41 -20.10 -17.38 8.18
CA LEU A 41 -20.47 -16.06 8.64
C LEU A 41 -21.96 -16.05 8.94
N ASP A 42 -22.31 -15.67 10.16
CA ASP A 42 -23.69 -15.33 10.50
C ASP A 42 -23.67 -14.06 11.34
N ASN A 43 -24.10 -12.96 10.72
CA ASN A 43 -24.23 -11.66 11.36
C ASN A 43 -25.33 -10.83 10.66
N LYS A 44 -25.60 -9.63 11.21
CA LYS A 44 -26.65 -8.73 10.70
C LYS A 44 -26.52 -8.35 9.22
N ILE A 45 -25.34 -8.54 8.60
CA ILE A 45 -25.10 -8.12 7.22
C ILE A 45 -24.97 -9.29 6.25
N ILE A 46 -24.44 -10.43 6.67
CA ILE A 46 -24.28 -11.60 5.80
C ILE A 46 -24.48 -12.88 6.61
N SER A 47 -25.16 -13.84 5.99
CA SER A 47 -25.29 -15.22 6.45
C SER A 47 -24.81 -16.15 5.34
N THR A 48 -23.91 -17.08 5.65
CA THR A 48 -23.34 -18.05 4.72
C THR A 48 -23.45 -19.45 5.28
N GLN A 49 -23.53 -20.45 4.41
CA GLN A 49 -23.20 -21.82 4.81
C GLN A 49 -21.72 -21.90 5.19
N ARG A 50 -21.28 -23.00 5.81
CA ARG A 50 -19.85 -23.28 6.00
C ARG A 50 -19.16 -23.40 4.64
N ILE A 51 -18.08 -22.63 4.48
CA ILE A 51 -17.27 -22.54 3.27
C ILE A 51 -15.89 -23.09 3.59
N GLU A 52 -15.50 -24.17 2.93
CA GLU A 52 -14.13 -24.66 2.94
C GLU A 52 -13.28 -23.79 2.02
N LEU A 53 -12.16 -23.29 2.54
CA LEU A 53 -11.25 -22.42 1.82
C LEU A 53 -9.97 -23.15 1.41
N ILE A 54 -9.69 -24.32 1.99
CA ILE A 54 -8.53 -25.20 1.69
C ILE A 54 -8.92 -26.47 0.94
N ASN A 55 -8.00 -27.04 0.14
CA ASN A 55 -8.10 -28.42 -0.32
C ASN A 55 -7.19 -29.35 0.50
N ASN A 56 -7.63 -30.60 0.68
CA ASN A 56 -6.89 -31.63 1.41
C ASN A 56 -5.55 -32.04 0.76
N PHE A 57 -5.27 -31.59 -0.46
CA PHE A 57 -4.05 -31.91 -1.23
C PHE A 57 -2.95 -30.84 -1.10
N ASP A 58 -3.17 -29.78 -0.32
CA ASP A 58 -2.29 -28.62 -0.31
C ASP A 58 -1.11 -28.77 0.65
N SER A 59 0.08 -28.33 0.20
CA SER A 59 1.29 -28.30 1.02
C SER A 59 1.12 -27.37 2.23
N LYS A 60 1.49 -27.85 3.42
CA LYS A 60 1.50 -27.07 4.66
C LYS A 60 2.58 -25.98 4.70
N PHE A 61 3.51 -25.98 3.74
CA PHE A 61 4.71 -25.15 3.75
C PHE A 61 4.76 -24.09 2.65
N GLU A 62 3.81 -24.08 1.71
CA GLU A 62 3.79 -23.08 0.61
C GLU A 62 2.79 -21.94 0.87
N ASN A 63 2.81 -20.89 0.05
CA ASN A 63 1.75 -19.89 0.06
C ASN A 63 0.42 -20.49 -0.42
N TYR A 64 -0.68 -20.07 0.19
CA TYR A 64 -2.00 -20.61 -0.09
C TYR A 64 -2.93 -19.56 -0.75
N PHE A 65 -3.66 -19.98 -1.78
CA PHE A 65 -4.51 -19.10 -2.58
C PHE A 65 -5.91 -19.71 -2.76
N THR A 66 -6.92 -19.00 -2.29
CA THR A 66 -8.33 -19.36 -2.49
C THR A 66 -8.97 -18.41 -3.49
N LEU A 67 -9.68 -18.95 -4.49
CA LEU A 67 -10.47 -18.16 -5.43
C LEU A 67 -11.96 -18.33 -5.13
N ILE A 68 -12.63 -17.22 -4.85
CA ILE A 68 -14.06 -17.18 -4.55
C ILE A 68 -14.80 -16.70 -5.80
N ILE A 69 -15.61 -17.58 -6.39
CA ILE A 69 -16.34 -17.30 -7.63
C ILE A 69 -17.85 -17.37 -7.37
N GLY A 70 -18.62 -16.52 -8.02
CA GLY A 70 -20.06 -16.55 -7.93
C GLY A 70 -20.68 -15.37 -8.66
N ASN A 71 -21.98 -15.45 -8.91
CA ASN A 71 -22.71 -14.40 -9.59
C ASN A 71 -22.57 -13.05 -8.87
N ASN A 72 -22.83 -11.96 -9.58
CA ASN A 72 -22.86 -10.63 -8.97
C ASN A 72 -23.96 -10.57 -7.89
N GLY A 73 -23.71 -9.82 -6.82
CA GLY A 73 -24.65 -9.67 -5.71
C GLY A 73 -24.73 -10.85 -4.74
N THR A 74 -23.91 -11.90 -4.87
CA THR A 74 -23.92 -13.03 -3.93
C THR A 74 -23.22 -12.75 -2.59
N GLY A 75 -22.58 -11.60 -2.42
CA GLY A 75 -21.92 -11.21 -1.17
C GLY A 75 -20.43 -11.51 -1.07
N LYS A 76 -19.74 -11.84 -2.18
CA LYS A 76 -18.29 -12.12 -2.21
C LYS A 76 -17.44 -11.01 -1.55
N SER A 77 -17.61 -9.77 -2.01
CA SER A 77 -16.90 -8.60 -1.46
C SER A 77 -17.24 -8.37 0.02
N ARG A 78 -18.49 -8.67 0.41
CA ARG A 78 -18.91 -8.56 1.81
C ARG A 78 -18.22 -9.60 2.68
N MET A 79 -18.15 -10.84 2.21
CA MET A 79 -17.44 -11.92 2.88
C MET A 79 -15.96 -11.59 3.09
N LEU A 80 -15.26 -11.11 2.05
CA LEU A 80 -13.86 -10.66 2.17
C LEU A 80 -13.70 -9.55 3.22
N SER A 81 -14.60 -8.56 3.19
CA SER A 81 -14.62 -7.48 4.19
C SER A 81 -14.83 -7.98 5.62
N GLU A 82 -15.71 -8.96 5.83
CA GLU A 82 -15.97 -9.52 7.17
C GLU A 82 -14.76 -10.34 7.67
N ILE A 83 -14.06 -11.07 6.80
CA ILE A 83 -12.78 -11.73 7.13
C ILE A 83 -11.74 -10.69 7.58
N ALA A 84 -11.59 -9.59 6.83
CA ALA A 84 -10.67 -8.52 7.20
C ALA A 84 -11.00 -7.93 8.59
N ARG A 85 -12.29 -7.68 8.85
CA ARG A 85 -12.78 -7.13 10.12
C ARG A 85 -12.53 -8.08 11.29
N PHE A 86 -12.79 -9.37 11.09
CA PHE A 86 -12.58 -10.39 12.12
C PHE A 86 -11.12 -10.40 12.58
N PHE A 87 -10.17 -10.59 11.65
CA PHE A 87 -8.76 -10.67 12.02
C PHE A 87 -8.18 -9.32 12.49
N ASN A 88 -8.64 -8.19 11.96
CA ASN A 88 -8.19 -6.88 12.43
C ASN A 88 -8.63 -6.63 13.89
N LYS A 89 -9.84 -7.04 14.25
CA LYS A 89 -10.34 -6.94 15.64
C LYS A 89 -9.63 -7.91 16.59
N LEU A 90 -9.37 -9.15 16.16
CA LEU A 90 -8.60 -10.11 16.97
C LEU A 90 -7.24 -9.54 17.38
N ASN A 91 -6.55 -8.88 16.45
CA ASN A 91 -5.22 -8.30 16.70
C ASN A 91 -5.26 -7.03 17.56
N SER A 92 -6.40 -6.34 17.65
CA SER A 92 -6.52 -5.06 18.36
C SER A 92 -6.89 -5.22 19.85
N GLN A 93 -7.11 -6.46 20.34
CA GLN A 93 -7.65 -6.78 21.68
C GLN A 93 -9.01 -6.10 22.03
N GLU A 94 -9.56 -5.28 21.14
CA GLU A 94 -10.91 -4.74 21.17
C GLU A 94 -11.92 -5.84 20.79
N ILE A 95 -12.12 -6.80 21.68
CA ILE A 95 -13.17 -7.80 21.52
C ILE A 95 -14.50 -7.07 21.72
N GLN A 96 -15.19 -6.74 20.64
CA GLN A 96 -16.65 -6.61 20.66
C GLN A 96 -17.22 -8.03 20.50
N PRO A 97 -17.57 -8.74 21.59
CA PRO A 97 -17.98 -10.15 21.53
C PRO A 97 -19.24 -10.38 20.67
N ASN A 98 -19.99 -9.32 20.36
CA ASN A 98 -21.29 -9.42 19.72
C ASN A 98 -21.25 -9.46 18.18
N LEU A 99 -20.18 -9.04 17.51
CA LEU A 99 -20.24 -8.88 16.04
C LEU A 99 -20.15 -10.22 15.28
N PHE A 100 -19.38 -11.16 15.80
CA PHE A 100 -19.10 -12.46 15.17
C PHE A 100 -19.51 -13.64 16.05
N LYS A 101 -20.41 -13.42 17.02
CA LYS A 101 -20.81 -14.43 18.02
C LYS A 101 -21.34 -15.71 17.37
N ASP A 102 -22.14 -15.55 16.32
CA ASP A 102 -22.79 -16.65 15.61
C ASP A 102 -21.98 -17.09 14.37
N SER A 103 -20.81 -16.48 14.14
CA SER A 103 -19.90 -16.81 13.04
C SER A 103 -18.79 -17.74 13.50
N THR A 104 -18.41 -18.70 12.67
CA THR A 104 -17.31 -19.64 12.92
C THR A 104 -16.14 -19.40 11.97
N PHE A 105 -14.92 -19.31 12.51
CA PHE A 105 -13.67 -19.23 11.74
C PHE A 105 -12.73 -20.35 12.19
N GLN A 106 -12.40 -21.26 11.28
CA GLN A 106 -11.44 -22.33 11.56
C GLN A 106 -10.09 -21.96 10.96
N TYR A 107 -9.06 -21.76 11.79
CA TYR A 107 -7.70 -21.39 11.37
C TYR A 107 -6.66 -21.95 12.34
N ASN A 108 -5.39 -22.00 11.96
CA ASN A 108 -4.32 -22.55 12.82
C ASN A 108 -3.77 -21.54 13.85
N PHE A 109 -3.54 -20.29 13.43
CA PHE A 109 -3.18 -19.16 14.29
C PHE A 109 -3.59 -17.85 13.59
N ALA A 110 -3.52 -16.71 14.27
CA ALA A 110 -3.90 -15.43 13.66
C ALA A 110 -2.84 -14.93 12.67
N PRO A 111 -3.22 -14.27 11.56
CA PRO A 111 -2.26 -13.71 10.62
C PRO A 111 -1.50 -12.54 11.25
N SER A 112 -0.20 -12.44 10.95
CA SER A 112 0.69 -11.38 11.47
C SER A 112 0.42 -10.02 10.80
N LYS A 113 -0.13 -10.06 9.59
CA LYS A 113 -0.39 -8.91 8.73
C LYS A 113 -1.63 -9.19 7.89
N ILE A 114 -2.48 -8.20 7.72
CA ILE A 114 -3.71 -8.28 6.93
C ILE A 114 -3.67 -7.15 5.91
N ILE A 115 -3.79 -7.48 4.64
CA ILE A 115 -3.75 -6.50 3.56
C ILE A 115 -4.99 -6.67 2.71
N ALA A 116 -5.87 -5.66 2.72
CA ALA A 116 -7.03 -5.60 1.85
C ALA A 116 -6.68 -4.80 0.59
N VAL A 117 -6.92 -5.37 -0.57
CA VAL A 117 -6.67 -4.76 -1.88
C VAL A 117 -7.99 -4.69 -2.63
N THR A 118 -8.33 -3.51 -3.15
CA THR A 118 -9.54 -3.33 -3.95
C THR A 118 -9.44 -2.11 -4.85
N ASN A 119 -10.00 -2.23 -6.04
CA ASN A 119 -10.13 -1.10 -6.97
C ASN A 119 -11.58 -0.64 -7.12
N SER A 120 -12.50 -1.29 -6.41
CA SER A 120 -13.91 -0.95 -6.43
C SER A 120 -14.14 0.32 -5.60
N ILE A 121 -14.90 1.26 -6.17
CA ILE A 121 -15.43 2.41 -5.41
C ILE A 121 -16.55 1.99 -4.43
N SER A 122 -17.11 0.79 -4.57
CA SER A 122 -18.22 0.32 -3.73
C SER A 122 -17.76 -0.62 -2.61
N ASP A 123 -16.44 -0.76 -2.43
CA ASP A 123 -15.82 -1.68 -1.48
C ASP A 123 -16.29 -1.45 -0.04
N LYS A 124 -16.25 -2.51 0.78
CA LYS A 124 -16.75 -2.50 2.16
C LYS A 124 -15.67 -2.72 3.22
N PHE A 125 -14.40 -2.79 2.81
CA PHE A 125 -13.30 -3.05 3.73
C PHE A 125 -13.22 -1.95 4.80
N PRO A 126 -12.76 -2.27 6.02
CA PRO A 126 -12.42 -1.25 6.99
C PRO A 126 -11.27 -0.38 6.44
N ILE A 127 -11.24 0.90 6.80
CA ILE A 127 -10.04 1.74 6.61
C ILE A 127 -9.04 1.44 7.72
N ASP A 128 -7.75 1.57 7.44
CA ASP A 128 -6.70 1.35 8.43
C ASP A 128 -6.37 2.59 9.26
N GLN A 129 -5.39 2.44 10.16
CA GLN A 129 -4.96 3.47 11.10
C GLN A 129 -4.35 4.70 10.41
N SER A 130 -3.86 4.59 9.17
CA SER A 130 -3.32 5.74 8.42
C SER A 130 -4.38 6.81 8.15
N PHE A 131 -5.67 6.45 8.20
CA PHE A 131 -6.80 7.37 8.04
C PHE A 131 -7.20 8.03 9.37
N ARG A 132 -6.77 7.46 10.50
CA ARG A 132 -7.08 7.91 11.86
C ARG A 132 -5.85 8.57 12.43
N THR A 133 -5.61 9.84 12.08
CA THR A 133 -4.48 10.58 12.67
C THR A 133 -4.67 10.65 14.19
N SER A 134 -3.75 10.06 14.97
CA SER A 134 -3.78 10.15 16.43
C SER A 134 -3.66 11.62 16.83
N ARG A 135 -4.57 12.09 17.70
CA ARG A 135 -4.60 13.50 18.13
C ARG A 135 -3.34 13.92 18.88
N ASN A 136 -2.63 12.98 19.51
CA ASN A 136 -1.57 13.27 20.49
C ASN A 136 -0.20 12.64 20.15
N SER A 137 -0.06 11.93 19.02
CA SER A 137 1.21 11.30 18.65
C SER A 137 1.95 12.16 17.64
N THR A 138 3.14 12.62 18.01
CA THR A 138 4.13 13.21 17.10
C THR A 138 4.96 12.14 16.37
N HIS A 139 4.87 10.87 16.80
CA HIS A 139 5.54 9.77 16.12
C HIS A 139 4.90 9.51 14.75
N GLU A 140 5.74 9.52 13.72
CA GLU A 140 5.39 9.05 12.38
C GLU A 140 5.14 7.54 12.44
N PHE A 141 3.88 7.14 12.25
CA PHE A 141 3.55 5.74 12.07
C PHE A 141 3.86 5.33 10.63
N TYR A 142 4.69 4.30 10.48
CA TYR A 142 4.94 3.69 9.18
C TYR A 142 3.84 2.68 8.85
N HIS A 143 3.36 2.70 7.61
CA HIS A 143 2.37 1.76 7.07
C HIS A 143 2.76 0.29 7.29
N ARG A 144 4.06 -0.02 7.27
CA ARG A 144 4.59 -1.37 7.53
C ARG A 144 4.30 -1.89 8.95
N ASP A 145 4.11 -1.00 9.91
CA ASP A 145 3.94 -1.34 11.32
C ASP A 145 2.48 -1.66 11.66
N PHE A 146 1.53 -1.21 10.83
CA PHE A 146 0.12 -1.54 11.03
C PHE A 146 -0.13 -3.04 10.83
N ASN A 147 -0.94 -3.64 11.70
CA ASN A 147 -1.37 -5.03 11.50
C ASN A 147 -2.34 -5.17 10.31
N TYR A 148 -3.10 -4.11 10.01
CA TYR A 148 -4.04 -4.06 8.90
C TYR A 148 -3.72 -2.87 7.99
N ASN A 149 -3.60 -3.12 6.69
CA ASN A 149 -3.48 -2.08 5.66
C ASN A 149 -4.59 -2.23 4.62
N TYR A 150 -5.23 -1.11 4.31
CA TYR A 150 -6.19 -0.96 3.23
C TYR A 150 -5.52 -0.29 2.02
N LEU A 151 -5.43 -1.04 0.92
CA LEU A 151 -4.88 -0.62 -0.36
C LEU A 151 -6.04 -0.48 -1.37
N GLY A 152 -6.78 0.62 -1.26
CA GLY A 152 -7.85 0.94 -2.20
C GLY A 152 -7.94 2.42 -2.54
N THR A 153 -9.05 2.81 -3.17
CA THR A 153 -9.21 4.12 -3.82
C THR A 153 -9.77 5.22 -2.90
N ARG A 154 -10.09 4.90 -1.65
CA ARG A 154 -10.55 5.86 -0.64
C ARG A 154 -9.40 6.70 -0.08
N ASN A 155 -9.62 8.00 0.06
CA ASN A 155 -8.70 8.94 0.69
C ASN A 155 -9.06 9.21 2.17
N ARG A 156 -8.27 10.05 2.86
CA ARG A 156 -8.43 10.33 4.30
C ARG A 156 -9.78 10.97 4.69
N ILE A 157 -10.46 11.62 3.76
CA ILE A 157 -11.82 12.17 3.95
C ILE A 157 -12.92 11.20 3.47
N ASN A 158 -12.55 9.93 3.25
CA ASN A 158 -13.42 8.87 2.75
C ASN A 158 -14.07 9.19 1.39
N SER A 159 -13.44 10.05 0.58
CA SER A 159 -13.82 10.28 -0.82
C SER A 159 -12.93 9.48 -1.76
N PHE A 160 -13.43 9.23 -2.97
CA PHE A 160 -12.76 8.38 -3.94
C PHE A 160 -11.83 9.19 -4.83
N SER A 161 -10.64 8.67 -5.09
CA SER A 161 -9.71 9.27 -6.06
C SER A 161 -8.90 8.20 -6.77
N ASN A 162 -8.82 8.31 -8.10
CA ASN A 162 -7.94 7.47 -8.92
C ASN A 162 -6.45 7.69 -8.58
N LYS A 163 -6.10 8.81 -7.92
CA LYS A 163 -4.74 9.09 -7.45
C LYS A 163 -4.46 8.58 -6.03
N ALA A 164 -5.48 8.17 -5.27
CA ALA A 164 -5.31 7.80 -3.87
C ALA A 164 -4.37 6.60 -3.69
N LEU A 165 -4.56 5.54 -4.49
CA LEU A 165 -3.75 4.34 -4.40
C LEU A 165 -2.28 4.61 -4.76
N MET A 166 -2.02 5.41 -5.80
CA MET A 166 -0.64 5.75 -6.19
C MET A 166 0.03 6.67 -5.16
N ASN A 167 -0.68 7.67 -4.63
CA ASN A 167 -0.14 8.50 -3.55
C ASN A 167 0.23 7.65 -2.33
N ARG A 168 -0.64 6.70 -1.98
CA ARG A 168 -0.37 5.75 -0.90
C ARG A 168 0.82 4.84 -1.22
N ALA A 169 0.94 4.39 -2.46
CA ALA A 169 2.09 3.62 -2.90
C ALA A 169 3.39 4.40 -2.74
N LEU A 170 3.41 5.70 -3.09
CA LEU A 170 4.56 6.56 -2.86
C LEU A 170 4.89 6.68 -1.37
N GLU A 171 3.90 6.94 -0.50
CA GLU A 171 4.12 6.96 0.96
C GLU A 171 4.86 5.70 1.42
N ILE A 172 4.34 4.51 1.07
CA ILE A 172 4.92 3.22 1.49
C ILE A 172 6.32 2.97 0.85
N VAL A 173 6.50 3.35 -0.41
CA VAL A 173 7.77 3.25 -1.12
C VAL A 173 8.86 4.03 -0.38
N PHE A 174 8.58 5.27 0.03
CA PHE A 174 9.57 6.08 0.75
C PHE A 174 9.92 5.54 2.14
N GLU A 175 8.99 4.88 2.83
CA GLU A 175 9.33 4.18 4.09
C GLU A 175 10.38 3.07 3.89
N SER A 176 10.43 2.47 2.69
CA SER A 176 11.31 1.33 2.37
C SER A 176 12.39 1.66 1.35
N TYR A 177 12.53 2.93 0.94
CA TYR A 177 13.34 3.27 -0.22
C TYR A 177 14.82 2.92 -0.04
N SER A 178 15.34 3.08 1.17
CA SER A 178 16.71 2.72 1.55
C SER A 178 16.93 1.23 1.83
N GLN A 179 15.88 0.39 1.75
CA GLN A 179 15.99 -1.04 1.99
C GLN A 179 16.34 -1.78 0.70
N PHE A 180 17.53 -2.41 0.67
CA PHE A 180 18.07 -3.08 -0.50
C PHE A 180 17.11 -4.11 -1.12
N ASP A 181 16.60 -5.05 -0.31
CA ASP A 181 15.72 -6.13 -0.80
C ASP A 181 14.39 -5.60 -1.37
N VAL A 182 13.85 -4.55 -0.76
CA VAL A 182 12.61 -3.93 -1.24
C VAL A 182 12.84 -3.18 -2.55
N SER A 183 13.92 -2.41 -2.63
CA SER A 183 14.31 -1.71 -3.86
C SER A 183 14.60 -2.67 -5.02
N ARG A 184 15.18 -3.84 -4.74
CA ARG A 184 15.33 -4.93 -5.72
C ARG A 184 13.98 -5.44 -6.23
N ASN A 185 13.03 -5.63 -5.33
CA ASN A 185 11.68 -6.05 -5.71
C ASN A 185 10.93 -5.00 -6.55
N TYR A 186 11.12 -3.71 -6.27
CA TYR A 186 10.56 -2.64 -7.11
C TYR A 186 11.05 -2.71 -8.54
N ARG A 187 12.36 -2.93 -8.76
CA ARG A 187 12.90 -3.10 -10.11
C ARG A 187 12.17 -4.22 -10.88
N HIS A 188 11.96 -5.37 -10.23
CA HIS A 188 11.24 -6.49 -10.84
C HIS A 188 9.79 -6.15 -11.22
N ILE A 189 9.12 -5.30 -10.44
CA ILE A 189 7.77 -4.80 -10.74
C ILE A 189 7.79 -3.93 -12.01
N PHE A 190 8.73 -2.98 -12.11
CA PHE A 190 8.87 -2.13 -13.30
C PHE A 190 9.20 -2.94 -14.55
N ASP A 191 10.15 -3.88 -14.45
CA ASP A 191 10.52 -4.78 -15.54
C ASP A 191 9.32 -5.59 -16.04
N TYR A 192 8.51 -6.10 -15.12
CA TYR A 192 7.33 -6.89 -15.43
C TYR A 192 6.25 -6.10 -16.19
N LEU A 193 6.12 -4.80 -15.92
CA LEU A 193 5.18 -3.90 -16.59
C LEU A 193 5.77 -3.20 -17.83
N ASN A 194 7.00 -3.55 -18.21
CA ASN A 194 7.75 -2.92 -19.30
C ASN A 194 7.97 -1.40 -19.12
N TYR A 195 8.23 -0.99 -17.88
CA TYR A 195 8.63 0.36 -17.51
C TYR A 195 10.12 0.41 -17.17
N GLU A 196 10.75 1.58 -17.32
CA GLU A 196 12.02 1.83 -16.65
C GLU A 196 11.78 1.92 -15.14
N PRO A 197 12.72 1.46 -14.31
CA PRO A 197 12.60 1.48 -12.86
C PRO A 197 12.84 2.88 -12.27
N VAL A 198 12.20 3.90 -12.83
CA VAL A 198 12.36 5.31 -12.48
C VAL A 198 11.00 5.97 -12.32
N ILE A 199 10.80 6.66 -11.19
CA ILE A 199 9.65 7.53 -10.93
C ILE A 199 10.17 8.95 -10.75
N LYS A 200 9.55 9.91 -11.43
CA LYS A 200 9.80 11.34 -11.21
C LYS A 200 8.61 11.99 -10.55
N LEU A 201 8.88 12.78 -9.53
CA LEU A 201 7.89 13.59 -8.83
C LEU A 201 8.14 15.04 -9.20
N ASN A 202 7.31 15.57 -10.09
CA ASN A 202 7.38 16.98 -10.49
C ASN A 202 6.39 17.77 -9.64
N TYR A 203 6.83 18.86 -9.05
CA TYR A 203 5.98 19.65 -8.18
C TYR A 203 6.29 21.14 -8.27
N ARG A 204 5.25 21.95 -8.01
CA ARG A 204 5.37 23.40 -7.98
C ARG A 204 4.81 23.95 -6.67
N LEU A 205 5.61 24.77 -6.00
CA LEU A 205 5.18 25.53 -4.83
C LEU A 205 4.16 26.60 -5.23
N ASP A 206 3.21 26.88 -4.35
CA ASP A 206 2.24 27.96 -4.56
C ASP A 206 2.90 29.32 -4.30
N SER A 207 3.48 29.91 -5.36
CA SER A 207 4.13 31.21 -5.28
C SER A 207 3.18 32.32 -4.83
N SER A 208 1.87 32.20 -5.06
CA SER A 208 0.90 33.24 -4.73
C SER A 208 0.75 33.49 -3.24
N TYR A 209 1.05 32.50 -2.40
CA TYR A 209 1.14 32.67 -0.95
C TYR A 209 2.46 33.36 -0.57
N PHE A 210 3.57 32.88 -1.11
CA PHE A 210 4.91 33.39 -0.79
C PHE A 210 5.16 34.83 -1.27
N GLU A 211 4.53 35.24 -2.38
CA GLU A 211 4.59 36.62 -2.90
C GLU A 211 3.88 37.64 -1.99
N LYS A 212 2.96 37.20 -1.13
CA LYS A 212 2.19 38.08 -0.23
C LYS A 212 2.85 38.31 1.12
N ILE A 213 3.83 37.49 1.48
CA ILE A 213 4.53 37.57 2.77
C ILE A 213 5.89 38.24 2.60
N LYS A 214 6.30 39.01 3.61
CA LYS A 214 7.57 39.75 3.57
C LYS A 214 8.79 38.85 3.64
N GLU A 215 8.68 37.75 4.38
CA GLU A 215 9.77 36.81 4.65
C GLU A 215 9.18 35.43 4.91
N ILE A 216 9.91 34.38 4.50
CA ILE A 216 9.56 32.99 4.79
C ILE A 216 10.27 32.58 6.08
N SER A 217 9.53 32.49 7.18
CA SER A 217 10.03 32.12 8.50
C SER A 217 9.16 31.07 9.18
N PRO A 218 9.67 30.38 10.22
CA PRO A 218 8.90 29.43 11.02
C PRO A 218 7.58 30.01 11.54
N GLN A 219 7.58 31.30 11.89
CA GLN A 219 6.39 31.99 12.36
C GLN A 219 5.36 32.17 11.25
N THR A 220 5.78 32.58 10.04
CA THR A 220 4.85 32.76 8.92
C THR A 220 4.22 31.44 8.48
N LEU A 221 4.98 30.33 8.49
CA LEU A 221 4.44 29.00 8.20
C LEU A 221 3.46 28.54 9.27
N SER A 222 3.75 28.79 10.54
CA SER A 222 2.84 28.44 11.64
C SER A 222 1.51 29.20 11.50
N ASN A 223 1.57 30.51 11.26
CA ASN A 223 0.39 31.35 11.05
C ASN A 223 -0.45 30.86 9.84
N TYR A 224 0.21 30.50 8.72
CA TYR A 224 -0.48 29.95 7.54
C TYR A 224 -1.33 28.73 7.86
N VAL A 225 -0.78 27.77 8.61
CA VAL A 225 -1.47 26.51 8.90
C VAL A 225 -2.61 26.77 9.90
N GLU A 226 -2.40 27.66 10.89
CA GLU A 226 -3.43 28.05 11.85
C GLU A 226 -4.62 28.75 11.16
N GLU A 227 -4.36 29.72 10.28
CA GLU A 227 -5.40 30.42 9.49
C GLU A 227 -6.12 29.48 8.51
N SER A 228 -5.34 28.64 7.81
CA SER A 228 -5.88 27.65 6.86
C SER A 228 -6.74 26.59 7.54
N SER A 229 -6.45 26.26 8.80
CA SER A 229 -7.26 25.36 9.61
C SER A 229 -8.54 26.03 10.15
N ALA A 230 -8.56 27.35 10.30
CA ALA A 230 -9.76 28.09 10.72
C ALA A 230 -10.79 28.20 9.57
N ASN A 231 -10.30 28.35 8.33
CA ASN A 231 -11.16 28.57 7.15
C ASN A 231 -11.70 27.29 6.49
N ARG A 232 -11.07 26.13 6.73
CA ARG A 232 -11.59 24.83 6.25
C ARG A 232 -12.50 24.24 7.32
N PHE A 233 -13.82 24.24 7.10
CA PHE A 233 -14.87 23.63 7.93
C PHE A 233 -14.73 22.11 8.23
N ALA A 234 -13.57 21.50 8.00
CA ALA A 234 -13.33 20.08 8.20
C ALA A 234 -11.91 19.84 8.75
N TYR A 235 -11.87 19.36 10.00
CA TYR A 235 -10.69 18.82 10.69
C TYR A 235 -9.58 19.82 11.04
N ARG A 236 -9.66 20.36 12.26
CA ARG A 236 -8.46 20.75 13.03
C ARG A 236 -7.58 19.51 13.18
N ASN A 237 -6.61 19.34 12.30
CA ASN A 237 -5.62 18.28 12.45
C ASN A 237 -4.48 18.84 13.30
N GLU A 238 -4.70 18.92 14.61
CA GLU A 238 -3.72 19.39 15.61
C GLU A 238 -2.35 18.71 15.44
N SER A 239 -2.35 17.42 15.06
CA SER A 239 -1.14 16.69 14.71
C SER A 239 -0.37 17.29 13.51
N LEU A 240 -1.07 17.77 12.47
CA LEU A 240 -0.43 18.40 11.31
C LEU A 240 0.17 19.75 11.67
N ILE A 241 -0.51 20.52 12.54
CA ILE A 241 0.03 21.78 13.07
C ILE A 241 1.31 21.50 13.84
N ASN A 242 1.31 20.49 14.72
CA ASN A 242 2.49 20.12 15.49
C ASN A 242 3.65 19.66 14.60
N ILE A 243 3.40 18.81 13.60
CA ILE A 243 4.40 18.38 12.62
C ILE A 243 5.03 19.60 11.90
N VAL A 244 4.20 20.57 11.49
CA VAL A 244 4.70 21.78 10.81
C VAL A 244 5.55 22.62 11.76
N LYS A 245 5.15 22.77 13.02
CA LYS A 245 5.91 23.51 14.04
C LYS A 245 7.26 22.85 14.33
N GLU A 246 7.28 21.52 14.47
CA GLU A 246 8.51 20.75 14.70
C GLU A 246 9.48 20.81 13.52
N ARG A 247 8.96 20.78 12.28
CA ARG A 247 9.75 20.81 11.04
C ARG A 247 9.86 22.20 10.41
N ALA A 248 9.54 23.27 11.15
CA ALA A 248 9.37 24.60 10.56
C ALA A 248 10.65 25.15 9.90
N ASN A 249 11.80 24.98 10.56
CA ASN A 249 13.09 25.42 10.02
C ASN A 249 13.44 24.68 8.72
N ASP A 250 13.28 23.36 8.72
CA ASP A 250 13.50 22.49 7.56
C ASP A 250 12.60 22.91 6.40
N LEU A 251 11.31 23.11 6.65
CA LEU A 251 10.34 23.53 5.65
C LEU A 251 10.71 24.91 5.08
N CYS A 252 11.08 25.88 5.91
CA CYS A 252 11.50 27.20 5.46
C CYS A 252 12.74 27.13 4.56
N SER A 253 13.78 26.43 5.01
CA SER A 253 15.02 26.29 4.23
C SER A 253 14.77 25.61 2.89
N PHE A 254 13.95 24.55 2.88
CA PHE A 254 13.55 23.85 1.68
C PHE A 254 12.74 24.72 0.73
N ILE A 255 11.76 25.47 1.22
CA ILE A 255 10.97 26.38 0.40
C ILE A 255 11.87 27.46 -0.23
N LEU A 256 12.75 28.07 0.56
CA LEU A 256 13.67 29.11 0.08
C LEU A 256 14.59 28.57 -1.02
N ASP A 257 15.17 27.39 -0.81
CA ASP A 257 15.97 26.68 -1.81
C ASP A 257 15.20 26.51 -3.13
N LYS A 258 14.00 25.91 -3.05
CA LYS A 258 13.19 25.61 -4.25
C LYS A 258 12.63 26.84 -4.96
N LEU A 259 12.43 27.96 -4.25
CA LEU A 259 12.00 29.23 -4.86
C LEU A 259 13.18 29.98 -5.52
N TYR A 260 14.38 29.90 -4.93
CA TYR A 260 15.56 30.62 -5.41
C TYR A 260 16.02 30.16 -6.80
N TYR A 261 15.97 28.85 -7.07
CA TYR A 261 16.47 28.30 -8.34
C TYR A 261 15.62 28.60 -9.59
N GLN A 262 14.53 29.38 -9.48
CA GLN A 262 13.69 29.86 -10.59
C GLN A 262 13.31 28.81 -11.65
N LYS A 263 13.31 27.51 -11.31
CA LYS A 263 12.83 26.49 -12.23
C LYS A 263 11.32 26.60 -12.34
N THR A 264 10.80 26.43 -13.55
CA THR A 264 9.36 26.36 -13.80
C THR A 264 8.71 25.21 -13.02
N GLU A 265 9.47 24.14 -12.74
CA GLU A 265 9.07 22.97 -11.95
C GLU A 265 10.24 22.39 -11.15
N ASN A 266 9.97 21.94 -9.92
CA ASN A 266 10.93 21.17 -9.11
C ASN A 266 10.74 19.67 -9.36
N GLU A 267 11.81 18.89 -9.22
CA GLU A 267 11.83 17.45 -9.50
C GLU A 267 12.53 16.68 -8.37
N LEU A 268 11.90 15.60 -7.91
CA LEU A 268 12.53 14.55 -7.11
C LEU A 268 12.50 13.23 -7.91
N THR A 269 13.67 12.63 -8.15
CA THR A 269 13.80 11.40 -8.93
C THR A 269 14.09 10.18 -8.04
N ILE A 270 13.23 9.17 -8.15
CA ILE A 270 13.36 7.86 -7.52
C ILE A 270 13.85 6.87 -8.58
N ASN A 271 14.93 6.13 -8.31
CA ASN A 271 15.53 5.27 -9.32
C ASN A 271 16.00 3.92 -8.73
N PHE A 272 15.30 2.86 -9.13
CA PHE A 272 15.51 1.47 -8.76
C PHE A 272 16.30 0.69 -9.82
N SER A 273 17.14 1.35 -10.63
CA SER A 273 18.06 0.65 -11.53
C SER A 273 19.12 -0.14 -10.74
N GLU A 274 19.70 -1.18 -11.35
CA GLU A 274 20.76 -1.99 -10.73
C GLU A 274 21.88 -1.14 -10.15
N LYS A 275 22.32 -0.17 -10.95
CA LYS A 275 23.43 0.72 -10.65
C LYS A 275 23.14 1.53 -9.39
N ASN A 276 21.91 2.01 -9.23
CA ASN A 276 21.52 2.76 -8.04
C ASN A 276 21.30 1.85 -6.83
N ILE A 277 20.62 0.72 -7.00
CA ILE A 277 20.41 -0.24 -5.90
C ILE A 277 21.75 -0.72 -5.32
N GLY A 278 22.75 -0.97 -6.17
CA GLY A 278 24.09 -1.33 -5.72
C GLY A 278 24.82 -0.26 -4.90
N ARG A 279 24.37 1.00 -4.94
CA ARG A 279 24.90 2.09 -4.12
C ARG A 279 24.41 2.03 -2.68
N ILE A 280 23.23 1.47 -2.40
CA ILE A 280 22.66 1.39 -1.04
C ILE A 280 23.67 0.81 -0.03
N HIS A 281 24.44 -0.22 -0.42
CA HIS A 281 25.45 -0.85 0.45
C HIS A 281 26.72 -0.01 0.64
N ARG A 282 27.03 0.90 -0.29
CA ARG A 282 28.28 1.67 -0.31
C ARG A 282 28.07 3.07 0.25
N ASP A 283 26.96 3.70 -0.11
CA ASP A 283 26.59 5.06 0.24
C ASP A 283 25.06 5.21 0.13
N ASN A 284 24.42 5.35 1.29
CA ASN A 284 22.98 5.51 1.39
C ASN A 284 22.54 6.99 1.51
N SER A 285 23.47 7.94 1.44
CA SER A 285 23.20 9.39 1.60
C SER A 285 22.12 9.88 0.66
N LEU A 286 22.25 9.61 -0.64
CA LEU A 286 21.26 9.98 -1.67
C LEU A 286 19.86 9.43 -1.38
N TYR A 287 19.75 8.23 -0.81
CA TYR A 287 18.46 7.65 -0.44
C TYR A 287 17.85 8.37 0.75
N SER A 288 18.66 8.62 1.78
CA SER A 288 18.25 9.39 2.96
C SER A 288 17.84 10.83 2.59
N GLU A 289 18.58 11.50 1.71
CA GLU A 289 18.25 12.83 1.18
C GLU A 289 16.90 12.81 0.44
N ASN A 290 16.70 11.84 -0.45
CA ASN A 290 15.44 11.70 -1.19
C ASN A 290 14.24 11.42 -0.27
N VAL A 291 14.43 10.61 0.78
CA VAL A 291 13.38 10.35 1.80
C VAL A 291 13.05 11.65 2.53
N TYR A 292 14.07 12.37 3.01
CA TYR A 292 13.91 13.63 3.71
C TYR A 292 13.20 14.69 2.83
N GLU A 293 13.62 14.83 1.58
CA GLU A 293 12.98 15.73 0.62
C GLU A 293 11.51 15.34 0.38
N TYR A 294 11.21 14.04 0.22
CA TYR A 294 9.82 13.58 0.08
C TYR A 294 8.96 13.87 1.31
N GLU A 295 9.49 13.71 2.53
CA GLU A 295 8.77 14.07 3.76
C GLU A 295 8.34 15.53 3.76
N LEU A 296 9.28 16.45 3.45
CA LEU A 296 8.99 17.88 3.38
C LEU A 296 7.96 18.19 2.28
N ILE A 297 8.12 17.62 1.08
CA ILE A 297 7.14 17.71 -0.01
C ILE A 297 5.77 17.22 0.48
N ASN A 298 5.69 16.10 1.18
CA ASN A 298 4.42 15.54 1.64
C ASN A 298 3.74 16.44 2.69
N ILE A 299 4.51 17.04 3.60
CA ILE A 299 3.98 18.04 4.55
C ILE A 299 3.41 19.24 3.79
N LEU A 300 4.16 19.81 2.84
CA LEU A 300 3.74 20.95 2.03
C LEU A 300 2.48 20.65 1.20
N ARG A 301 2.37 19.44 0.64
CA ARG A 301 1.16 18.95 -0.05
C ARG A 301 -0.05 18.92 0.88
N ARG A 302 0.13 18.44 2.12
CA ARG A 302 -0.97 18.31 3.10
C ARG A 302 -1.48 19.66 3.58
N ILE A 303 -0.61 20.65 3.72
CA ILE A 303 -1.03 22.02 4.11
C ILE A 303 -1.54 22.85 2.93
N GLY A 304 -1.22 22.45 1.68
CA GLY A 304 -1.74 23.07 0.46
C GLY A 304 -0.78 24.06 -0.20
N LEU A 305 0.51 24.04 0.18
CA LEU A 305 1.55 24.90 -0.42
C LEU A 305 2.18 24.32 -1.69
N ILE A 306 1.71 23.16 -2.15
CA ILE A 306 2.07 22.59 -3.45
C ILE A 306 0.86 22.66 -4.38
N ARG A 307 1.00 23.45 -5.45
CA ARG A 307 -0.05 23.72 -6.44
C ARG A 307 -0.19 22.59 -7.45
N THR A 308 0.92 22.05 -7.93
CA THR A 308 0.96 20.90 -8.85
C THR A 308 1.82 19.80 -8.26
N PHE A 309 1.37 18.56 -8.40
CA PHE A 309 2.12 17.37 -8.03
C PHE A 309 1.83 16.29 -9.06
N GLU A 310 2.79 16.07 -9.94
CA GLU A 310 2.73 15.14 -11.04
C GLU A 310 3.71 13.99 -10.81
N ILE A 311 3.26 12.80 -11.15
CA ILE A 311 4.06 11.59 -11.09
C ILE A 311 4.33 11.22 -12.53
N GLN A 312 5.59 11.16 -12.93
CA GLN A 312 6.00 10.73 -14.26
C GLN A 312 6.71 9.38 -14.20
N VAL A 313 6.46 8.57 -15.22
CA VAL A 313 7.04 7.24 -15.42
C VAL A 313 7.49 7.10 -16.87
N TYR A 314 8.27 6.05 -17.14
CA TYR A 314 8.89 5.83 -18.45
C TYR A 314 8.57 4.42 -18.95
N LYS A 315 8.10 4.28 -20.19
CA LYS A 315 8.16 2.99 -20.87
C LYS A 315 9.60 2.71 -21.27
N LYS A 316 10.00 1.43 -21.30
CA LYS A 316 11.33 1.05 -21.79
C LYS A 316 11.54 1.53 -23.22
N GLY A 317 12.61 2.28 -23.46
CA GLY A 317 12.90 2.91 -24.75
C GLY A 317 11.97 4.05 -25.16
N GLY A 318 11.09 4.52 -24.28
CA GLY A 318 10.15 5.63 -24.53
C GLY A 318 10.53 6.93 -23.82
N THR A 319 9.71 7.97 -24.02
CA THR A 319 9.81 9.26 -23.31
C THR A 319 9.06 9.23 -21.98
N PRO A 320 9.40 10.12 -21.02
CA PRO A 320 8.58 10.29 -19.82
C PRO A 320 7.16 10.70 -20.20
N PHE A 321 6.19 10.24 -19.43
CA PHE A 321 4.80 10.65 -19.55
C PHE A 321 4.14 10.72 -18.17
N ASN A 322 3.04 11.46 -18.06
CA ASN A 322 2.36 11.59 -16.78
C ASN A 322 1.67 10.26 -16.44
N PHE A 323 1.82 9.80 -15.20
CA PHE A 323 1.21 8.56 -14.74
C PHE A 323 -0.31 8.55 -14.90
N SER A 324 -0.98 9.72 -14.90
CA SER A 324 -2.42 9.79 -15.20
C SER A 324 -2.79 9.43 -16.63
N GLU A 325 -1.82 9.42 -17.56
CA GLU A 325 -2.00 9.02 -18.96
C GLU A 325 -1.71 7.52 -19.18
N ALA A 326 -1.19 6.82 -18.16
CA ALA A 326 -1.03 5.38 -18.23
C ALA A 326 -2.40 4.68 -18.39
N SER A 327 -2.41 3.52 -19.06
CA SER A 327 -3.61 2.67 -19.09
C SER A 327 -4.07 2.41 -17.65
N SER A 328 -5.36 2.58 -17.38
CA SER A 328 -5.94 2.40 -16.04
C SER A 328 -5.57 1.06 -15.40
N GLY A 329 -5.47 0.00 -16.20
CA GLY A 329 -5.03 -1.32 -15.73
C GLY A 329 -3.55 -1.37 -15.33
N GLU A 330 -2.66 -0.74 -16.10
CA GLU A 330 -1.23 -0.67 -15.76
C GLU A 330 -0.99 0.22 -14.54
N ALA A 331 -1.64 1.37 -14.49
CA ALA A 331 -1.58 2.28 -13.35
C ALA A 331 -2.02 1.59 -12.06
N ASN A 332 -3.12 0.83 -12.15
CA ASN A 332 -3.66 0.06 -11.05
C ASN A 332 -2.68 -1.04 -10.58
N ILE A 333 -2.17 -1.86 -11.52
CA ILE A 333 -1.22 -2.93 -11.16
C ILE A 333 0.04 -2.33 -10.55
N LEU A 334 0.61 -1.27 -11.15
CA LEU A 334 1.82 -0.63 -10.62
C LEU A 334 1.57 -0.11 -9.21
N SER A 335 0.49 0.65 -8.99
CA SER A 335 0.17 1.23 -7.68
C SER A 335 -0.08 0.15 -6.61
N THR A 336 -0.80 -0.91 -6.97
CA THR A 336 -1.07 -2.04 -6.07
C THR A 336 0.22 -2.76 -5.71
N LEU A 337 1.09 -3.06 -6.67
CA LEU A 337 2.33 -3.78 -6.40
C LEU A 337 3.33 -2.94 -5.59
N LEU A 338 3.50 -1.66 -5.96
CA LEU A 338 4.38 -0.75 -5.23
C LEU A 338 3.98 -0.61 -3.76
N SER A 339 2.68 -0.64 -3.47
CA SER A 339 2.15 -0.58 -2.09
C SER A 339 2.12 -1.94 -1.38
N LEU A 340 1.83 -3.04 -2.07
CA LEU A 340 1.66 -4.37 -1.47
C LEU A 340 3.00 -5.00 -1.07
N VAL A 341 3.95 -5.07 -1.99
CA VAL A 341 5.23 -5.80 -1.82
C VAL A 341 6.03 -5.39 -0.58
N PRO A 342 6.26 -4.10 -0.30
CA PRO A 342 6.98 -3.68 0.91
C PRO A 342 6.29 -4.15 2.20
N LEU A 343 4.95 -4.23 2.21
CA LEU A 343 4.16 -4.57 3.38
C LEU A 343 4.10 -6.07 3.69
N LEU A 344 4.50 -6.93 2.75
CA LEU A 344 4.44 -8.38 2.92
C LEU A 344 5.31 -8.85 4.09
N LYS A 345 4.74 -9.67 4.97
CA LYS A 345 5.43 -10.39 6.05
C LYS A 345 5.07 -11.87 6.00
N ASP A 346 5.85 -12.73 6.64
CA ASP A 346 5.44 -14.12 6.83
C ASP A 346 4.11 -14.18 7.57
N ASN A 347 3.27 -15.16 7.20
CA ASN A 347 1.93 -15.33 7.77
C ASN A 347 0.98 -14.16 7.50
N SER A 348 1.15 -13.47 6.37
CA SER A 348 0.20 -12.45 5.89
C SER A 348 -1.09 -13.07 5.35
N LEU A 349 -2.22 -12.42 5.60
CA LEU A 349 -3.50 -12.63 4.92
C LEU A 349 -3.73 -11.50 3.92
N ILE A 350 -3.75 -11.81 2.63
CA ILE A 350 -4.04 -10.85 1.55
C ILE A 350 -5.45 -11.12 1.02
N LEU A 351 -6.31 -10.12 1.08
CA LEU A 351 -7.70 -10.17 0.63
C LEU A 351 -7.84 -9.25 -0.58
N ILE A 352 -8.14 -9.82 -1.74
CA ILE A 352 -8.22 -9.07 -2.99
C ILE A 352 -9.66 -9.13 -3.49
N ASP A 353 -10.30 -7.98 -3.56
CA ASP A 353 -11.67 -7.84 -4.07
C ASP A 353 -11.65 -7.25 -5.48
N GLU A 354 -12.38 -7.90 -6.39
CA GLU A 354 -12.53 -7.51 -7.79
C GLU A 354 -11.18 -7.20 -8.49
N PRO A 355 -10.19 -8.12 -8.46
CA PRO A 355 -8.89 -7.92 -9.09
C PRO A 355 -8.95 -7.64 -10.60
N GLU A 356 -10.04 -8.03 -11.26
CA GLU A 356 -10.30 -7.84 -12.69
C GLU A 356 -10.70 -6.41 -13.06
N ILE A 357 -11.16 -5.60 -12.09
CA ILE A 357 -11.65 -4.25 -12.36
C ILE A 357 -10.52 -3.41 -12.97
N SER A 358 -10.84 -2.79 -14.11
CA SER A 358 -9.95 -1.95 -14.90
C SER A 358 -8.76 -2.67 -15.55
N LEU A 359 -8.67 -4.01 -15.47
CA LEU A 359 -7.65 -4.78 -16.17
C LEU A 359 -8.11 -5.21 -17.56
N HIS A 360 -7.26 -4.98 -18.57
CA HIS A 360 -7.42 -5.61 -19.89
C HIS A 360 -7.36 -7.15 -19.75
N PRO A 361 -8.05 -7.95 -20.58
CA PRO A 361 -8.08 -9.42 -20.47
C PRO A 361 -6.70 -10.10 -20.39
N LEU A 362 -5.71 -9.57 -21.12
CA LEU A 362 -4.31 -10.01 -21.04
C LEU A 362 -3.73 -9.87 -19.62
N TRP A 363 -4.06 -8.78 -18.92
CA TRP A 363 -3.63 -8.53 -17.54
C TRP A 363 -4.39 -9.38 -16.54
N GLN A 364 -5.68 -9.66 -16.76
CA GLN A 364 -6.46 -10.57 -15.91
C GLN A 364 -5.86 -12.00 -15.92
N SER A 365 -5.48 -12.50 -17.10
CA SER A 365 -4.78 -13.79 -17.24
C SER A 365 -3.43 -13.82 -16.50
N LYS A 366 -2.73 -12.68 -16.50
CA LYS A 366 -1.41 -12.53 -15.88
C LYS A 366 -1.44 -12.25 -14.37
N TYR A 367 -2.53 -11.65 -13.86
CA TYR A 367 -2.64 -11.20 -12.46
C TYR A 367 -2.44 -12.35 -11.47
N MET A 368 -3.06 -13.51 -11.72
CA MET A 368 -2.90 -14.69 -10.86
C MET A 368 -1.46 -15.20 -10.83
N THR A 369 -0.75 -15.13 -11.96
CA THR A 369 0.67 -15.53 -12.03
C THR A 369 1.55 -14.53 -11.30
N LEU A 370 1.25 -13.23 -11.43
CA LEU A 370 1.95 -12.14 -10.79
C LEU A 370 1.81 -12.19 -9.26
N SER A 371 0.59 -12.31 -8.73
CA SER A 371 0.35 -12.40 -7.29
C SER A 371 1.08 -13.59 -6.68
N ARG A 372 1.15 -14.73 -7.39
CA ARG A 372 1.94 -15.89 -6.96
C ARG A 372 3.44 -15.63 -6.94
N LYS A 373 3.97 -14.99 -7.98
CA LYS A 373 5.41 -14.63 -8.03
C LYS A 373 5.75 -13.66 -6.91
N VAL A 374 4.93 -12.64 -6.70
CA VAL A 374 5.15 -11.62 -5.67
C VAL A 374 5.19 -12.22 -4.26
N CYS A 375 4.27 -13.13 -3.93
CA CYS A 375 4.31 -13.82 -2.64
C CYS A 375 5.53 -14.77 -2.48
N LYS A 376 6.23 -15.13 -3.56
CA LYS A 376 7.47 -15.92 -3.54
C LYS A 376 8.75 -15.08 -3.56
N LEU A 377 8.68 -13.76 -3.81
CA LEU A 377 9.87 -12.89 -3.89
C LEU A 377 10.47 -12.58 -2.50
N LYS A 378 9.79 -12.93 -1.39
CA LYS A 378 10.30 -12.77 -0.02
C LYS A 378 10.65 -14.09 0.69
N SER A 379 10.47 -15.25 0.03
CA SER A 379 10.92 -16.56 0.50
C SER A 379 12.24 -16.93 -0.13
#